data_AF-A0A365NJV5-F1
#
_entry.id   AF-A0A365NJV5-F1
#
_cell.length_a   1.000
_cell.length_b   1.000
_cell.length_c   1.000
_cell.angle_alpha   90.00
_cell.angle_beta   90.00
_cell.angle_gamma   90.00
#
_symmetry.space_group_name_H-M   'P 1'
#
loop_
_entity.id
_entity.type
_entity.pdbx_description
1 polymer ?
#
loop_
_entity_poly.entity_id
_entity_poly.type
_entity_poly.pdbx_seq_one_letter_code
_entity_poly.pdbx_strand_id
1 'polypeptide(L)'
;MQTEQLTQIPIGKGHGDVRSISQQSFDVAPFSSEEARFQEKLLKLCPANLWHKELKNLHEALTAAITDVVQRWWSDRDAKFPERMPLEAKEEELLQWIEGQIIIGNLPQFSQCRGSWRPDFLVEDNSEREENYCITEINARFSFNGFMHEAYGQAATNESIESVETELISATDPDTILEGLFSLFDPECPLHLLKGAEKGIDIHMFIDAVQHRFGVKPRLITPADLRLFPDARNKSGFRLCCVIHDRDGQVPNTWRFVSTNGEIYEEIHQVGLELHQRELMALEPEMLRQISLRCFNDMRTILLVHDKRMLGIVRQEIPKLVARGVVTAVQAEALRLGIVETFLPGSRELKGLLQVCLNSPDLRHGYILKPIRSGKGNGIIFGDDATAPEWTSILQALTSPGEISAELCVELFDILWWVRIMLQMGNYSVSGPGERAEAELLLYHPEGLGFVQS
;
A
#
# COMPACT_ATOMS: atom_id res chain seq x y z
N MET A 1 -29.07 -9.56 28.87
CA MET A 1 -28.42 -9.37 30.19
C MET A 1 -27.80 -10.71 30.60
N GLN A 2 -26.55 -10.92 30.22
CA GLN A 2 -25.52 -11.77 30.83
C GLN A 2 -24.33 -11.70 29.87
N THR A 3 -23.46 -10.73 30.12
CA THR A 3 -22.15 -10.60 29.49
C THR A 3 -21.29 -11.71 30.05
N GLU A 4 -20.97 -12.73 29.25
CA GLU A 4 -19.90 -13.66 29.59
C GLU A 4 -18.59 -12.86 29.58
N GLN A 5 -18.04 -12.62 30.77
CA GLN A 5 -16.73 -12.01 30.93
C GLN A 5 -15.68 -12.95 30.34
N LEU A 6 -15.04 -12.49 29.26
CA LEU A 6 -13.84 -13.12 28.72
C LEU A 6 -12.79 -13.22 29.85
N THR A 7 -12.52 -14.45 30.28
CA THR A 7 -11.55 -14.72 31.34
C THR A 7 -10.21 -15.01 30.68
N GLN A 8 -9.24 -14.11 30.80
CA GLN A 8 -7.87 -14.38 30.37
C GLN A 8 -7.23 -15.40 31.32
N ILE A 9 -6.68 -16.49 30.77
CA ILE A 9 -6.00 -17.56 31.52
C ILE A 9 -4.52 -17.58 31.10
N PRO A 10 -3.56 -17.29 32.00
CA PRO A 10 -2.15 -17.50 31.71
C PRO A 10 -1.75 -18.96 31.95
N ILE A 11 -0.95 -19.52 31.04
CA ILE A 11 -0.27 -20.80 31.24
C ILE A 11 1.12 -20.51 31.83
N GLY A 12 1.29 -20.77 33.14
CA GLY A 12 2.59 -20.74 33.80
C GLY A 12 3.47 -21.94 33.43
N LYS A 13 4.80 -21.80 33.57
CA LYS A 13 5.84 -22.80 33.20
C LYS A 13 5.86 -24.10 34.05
N GLY A 14 4.76 -24.53 34.62
CA GLY A 14 4.67 -25.76 35.42
C GLY A 14 3.29 -26.37 35.38
N HIS A 15 3.23 -27.70 35.24
CA HIS A 15 1.99 -28.47 35.29
C HIS A 15 1.30 -28.31 36.66
N GLY A 16 0.18 -27.59 36.71
CA GLY A 16 -0.88 -27.89 37.68
C GLY A 16 -1.51 -26.74 38.48
N ASP A 17 -0.92 -25.55 38.55
CA ASP A 17 -1.47 -24.47 39.40
C ASP A 17 -2.21 -23.40 38.57
N VAL A 18 -3.53 -23.52 38.47
CA VAL A 18 -4.43 -22.47 37.97
C VAL A 18 -4.80 -21.55 39.14
N ARG A 19 -4.42 -20.27 39.09
CA ARG A 19 -4.89 -19.24 40.02
C ARG A 19 -5.55 -18.08 39.26
N SER A 20 -6.66 -17.58 39.81
CA SER A 20 -7.36 -16.39 39.30
C SER A 20 -6.54 -15.12 39.58
N ILE A 21 -6.31 -14.29 38.56
CA ILE A 21 -5.59 -13.01 38.67
C ILE A 21 -6.43 -11.93 39.37
N SER A 22 -7.74 -12.12 39.53
CA SER A 22 -8.65 -11.12 40.13
C SER A 22 -8.35 -10.74 41.60
N GLN A 23 -7.31 -11.29 42.22
CA GLN A 23 -6.90 -11.00 43.60
C GLN A 23 -5.48 -10.44 43.74
N GLN A 24 -4.74 -10.19 42.64
CA GLN A 24 -3.43 -9.53 42.71
C GLN A 24 -3.56 -8.05 42.41
N SER A 25 -3.31 -7.19 43.42
CA SER A 25 -3.10 -5.76 43.20
C SER A 25 -1.72 -5.59 42.54
N PHE A 26 -1.71 -5.24 41.26
CA PHE A 26 -0.48 -4.79 40.60
C PHE A 26 -0.18 -3.38 41.06
N ASP A 27 1.05 -3.15 41.52
CA ASP A 27 1.54 -1.79 41.76
C ASP A 27 1.75 -1.15 40.38
N VAL A 28 0.91 -0.16 40.06
CA VAL A 28 0.87 0.51 38.75
C VAL A 28 1.92 1.63 38.67
N ALA A 29 2.44 2.07 39.81
CA ALA A 29 3.39 3.18 39.91
C ALA A 29 4.72 2.97 39.13
N PRO A 30 5.31 1.75 39.06
CA PRO A 30 6.49 1.50 38.24
C PRO A 30 6.21 1.66 36.74
N PHE A 31 5.02 1.24 36.28
CA PHE A 31 4.62 1.33 34.87
C PHE A 31 4.39 2.78 34.45
N SER A 32 3.67 3.56 35.27
CA SER A 32 3.45 4.98 35.00
C SER A 32 4.75 5.79 35.01
N SER A 33 5.71 5.42 35.87
CA SER A 33 7.04 6.06 35.88
C SER A 33 7.88 5.69 34.67
N GLU A 34 7.75 4.48 34.14
CA GLU A 34 8.46 4.01 32.96
C GLU A 34 7.86 4.61 31.67
N GLU A 35 6.53 4.69 31.62
CA GLU A 35 5.75 5.38 30.59
C GLU A 35 6.10 6.88 30.52
N ALA A 36 6.08 7.60 31.65
CA ALA A 36 6.46 9.01 31.68
C ALA A 36 7.90 9.25 31.21
N ARG A 37 8.84 8.35 31.56
CA ARG A 37 10.24 8.42 31.10
C ARG A 37 10.37 8.11 29.61
N PHE A 38 9.54 7.23 29.08
CA PHE A 38 9.49 6.90 27.66
C PHE A 38 8.87 8.05 26.85
N GLN A 39 7.78 8.63 27.34
CA GLN A 39 7.12 9.80 26.78
C GLN A 39 8.05 11.04 26.77
N GLU A 40 8.75 11.33 27.87
CA GLU A 40 9.70 12.45 27.92
C GLU A 40 10.86 12.24 26.93
N LYS A 41 11.31 11.00 26.72
CA LYS A 41 12.31 10.68 25.69
C LYS A 41 11.76 10.86 24.29
N LEU A 42 10.54 10.40 24.01
CA LEU A 42 9.88 10.57 22.72
C LEU A 42 9.66 12.05 22.38
N LEU A 43 9.11 12.84 23.31
CA LEU A 43 8.84 14.27 23.07
C LEU A 43 10.12 15.12 22.95
N LYS A 44 11.24 14.68 23.57
CA LYS A 44 12.56 15.31 23.38
C LYS A 44 13.20 14.98 22.04
N LEU A 45 12.94 13.79 21.51
CA LEU A 45 13.39 13.40 20.17
C LEU A 45 12.53 14.09 19.12
N CYS A 46 11.25 14.32 19.43
CA CYS A 46 10.26 14.53 18.40
C CYS A 46 9.16 15.58 18.85
N PRO A 47 9.16 16.85 18.37
CA PRO A 47 8.10 17.84 18.61
C PRO A 47 6.83 17.63 17.77
N ALA A 48 5.67 17.46 18.43
CA ALA A 48 4.39 17.06 17.83
C ALA A 48 3.79 17.97 16.73
N ASN A 49 4.27 19.21 16.57
CA ASN A 49 3.62 20.23 15.74
C ASN A 49 4.28 20.49 14.36
N LEU A 50 5.44 19.90 14.08
CA LEU A 50 6.17 20.13 12.82
C LEU A 50 5.83 19.09 11.74
N TRP A 51 5.61 17.81 12.09
CA TRP A 51 5.56 16.72 11.11
C TRP A 51 4.30 16.65 10.27
N HIS A 52 3.13 16.89 10.87
CA HIS A 52 1.85 16.71 10.15
C HIS A 52 1.78 17.57 8.89
N LYS A 53 2.38 18.77 8.89
CA LYS A 53 2.32 19.67 7.74
C LYS A 53 3.28 19.26 6.62
N GLU A 54 4.48 18.83 6.97
CA GLU A 54 5.50 18.41 6.00
C GLU A 54 5.10 17.10 5.32
N LEU A 55 4.70 16.11 6.12
CA LEU A 55 4.19 14.84 5.64
C LEU A 55 2.94 15.04 4.77
N LYS A 56 2.01 15.92 5.16
CA LYS A 56 0.84 16.26 4.34
C LYS A 56 1.23 16.88 2.99
N ASN A 57 2.13 17.86 3.00
CA ASN A 57 2.60 18.48 1.75
C ASN A 57 3.27 17.45 0.83
N LEU A 58 4.10 16.57 1.41
CA LEU A 58 4.74 15.47 0.69
C LEU A 58 3.71 14.51 0.11
N HIS A 59 2.70 14.12 0.89
CA HIS A 59 1.61 13.27 0.45
C HIS A 59 0.83 13.90 -0.71
N GLU A 60 0.36 15.14 -0.57
CA GLU A 60 -0.38 15.85 -1.62
C GLU A 60 0.46 15.99 -2.90
N ALA A 61 1.74 16.30 -2.76
CA ALA A 61 2.67 16.40 -3.88
C ALA A 61 2.88 15.05 -4.58
N LEU A 62 3.04 13.96 -3.82
CA LEU A 62 3.24 12.61 -4.34
C LEU A 62 1.99 12.17 -5.11
N THR A 63 0.81 12.38 -4.54
CA THR A 63 -0.47 12.08 -5.16
C THR A 63 -0.64 12.82 -6.48
N ALA A 64 -0.34 14.12 -6.50
CA ALA A 64 -0.41 14.93 -7.71
C ALA A 64 0.59 14.45 -8.78
N ALA A 65 1.84 14.20 -8.38
CA ALA A 65 2.90 13.72 -9.26
C ALA A 65 2.56 12.36 -9.90
N ILE A 66 2.17 11.37 -9.09
CA ILE A 66 1.78 10.04 -9.57
C ILE A 66 0.57 10.12 -10.48
N THR A 67 -0.44 10.90 -10.10
CA THR A 67 -1.65 11.09 -10.92
C THR A 67 -1.27 11.58 -12.32
N ASP A 68 -0.46 12.63 -12.39
CA ASP A 68 -0.06 13.26 -13.64
C ASP A 68 0.84 12.34 -14.48
N VAL A 69 1.79 11.61 -13.86
CA VAL A 69 2.62 10.60 -14.54
C VAL A 69 1.76 9.50 -15.14
N VAL A 70 0.85 8.91 -14.36
CA VAL A 70 0.00 7.79 -14.81
C VAL A 70 -0.96 8.24 -15.93
N GLN A 71 -1.58 9.42 -15.82
CA GLN A 71 -2.50 9.91 -16.85
C GLN A 71 -1.80 10.21 -18.19
N ARG A 72 -0.50 10.47 -18.16
CA ARG A 72 0.30 10.78 -19.34
C ARG A 72 1.16 9.62 -19.81
N TRP A 73 1.06 8.46 -19.16
CA TRP A 73 1.94 7.31 -19.35
C TRP A 73 2.13 6.95 -20.83
N TRP A 74 1.04 6.93 -21.59
CA TRP A 74 1.05 6.60 -23.01
C TRP A 74 1.08 7.81 -23.96
N SER A 75 0.62 8.98 -23.51
CA SER A 75 0.45 10.16 -24.38
C SER A 75 1.70 11.03 -24.46
N ASP A 76 2.52 11.06 -23.42
CA ASP A 76 3.75 11.85 -23.35
C ASP A 76 4.96 11.09 -23.93
N ARG A 77 5.13 11.22 -25.25
CA ARG A 77 6.22 10.56 -26.00
C ARG A 77 7.60 11.11 -25.67
N ASP A 78 7.70 12.32 -25.12
CA ASP A 78 8.98 12.92 -24.75
C ASP A 78 9.46 12.39 -23.39
N ALA A 79 8.52 12.09 -22.48
CA ALA A 79 8.85 11.53 -21.17
C ALA A 79 9.30 10.06 -21.21
N LYS A 80 8.88 9.29 -22.24
CA LYS A 80 9.32 7.91 -22.49
C LYS A 80 9.16 6.99 -21.28
N PHE A 81 8.00 7.05 -20.64
CA PHE A 81 7.73 6.29 -19.42
C PHE A 81 7.85 4.77 -19.61
N PRO A 82 7.27 4.16 -20.65
CA PRO A 82 7.40 2.71 -20.88
C PRO A 82 8.86 2.27 -21.09
N GLU A 83 9.71 3.10 -21.69
CA GLU A 83 11.12 2.78 -21.87
C GLU A 83 11.94 2.91 -20.58
N ARG A 84 11.54 3.82 -19.68
CA ARG A 84 12.21 4.04 -18.37
C ARG A 84 11.76 3.04 -17.32
N MET A 85 10.55 2.51 -17.45
CA MET A 85 9.96 1.53 -16.55
C MET A 85 9.23 0.46 -17.38
N PRO A 86 9.99 -0.42 -18.07
CA PRO A 86 9.41 -1.46 -18.91
C PRO A 86 8.57 -2.43 -18.08
N LEU A 87 7.46 -2.85 -18.68
CA LEU A 87 6.50 -3.80 -18.12
C LEU A 87 6.59 -5.14 -18.84
N GLU A 88 6.02 -6.19 -18.23
CA GLU A 88 5.83 -7.44 -18.94
C GLU A 88 4.79 -7.26 -20.05
N ALA A 89 4.94 -8.00 -21.16
CA ALA A 89 4.10 -7.84 -22.35
C ALA A 89 2.59 -7.92 -22.04
N LYS A 90 2.19 -8.82 -21.13
CA LYS A 90 0.79 -9.00 -20.73
C LYS A 90 0.23 -7.81 -19.93
N GLU A 91 1.07 -7.20 -19.10
CA GLU A 91 0.70 -6.02 -18.31
C GLU A 91 0.60 -4.79 -19.19
N GLU A 92 1.56 -4.60 -20.10
CA GLU A 92 1.52 -3.53 -21.08
C GLU A 92 0.27 -3.63 -21.96
N GLU A 93 -0.04 -4.82 -22.49
CA GLU A 93 -1.26 -5.04 -23.28
C GLU A 93 -2.52 -4.69 -22.49
N LEU A 94 -2.58 -5.11 -21.20
CA LEU A 94 -3.72 -4.80 -20.34
C LEU A 94 -3.86 -3.29 -20.09
N LEU A 95 -2.76 -2.59 -19.78
CA LEU A 95 -2.78 -1.16 -19.51
C LEU A 95 -3.08 -0.33 -20.76
N GLN A 96 -2.61 -0.75 -21.93
CA GLN A 96 -2.99 -0.12 -23.21
C GLN A 96 -4.48 -0.36 -23.52
N TRP A 97 -5.00 -1.54 -23.23
CA TRP A 97 -6.43 -1.81 -23.35
C TRP A 97 -7.26 -0.93 -22.41
N ILE A 98 -6.82 -0.75 -21.15
CA ILE A 98 -7.44 0.16 -20.17
C ILE A 98 -7.47 1.60 -20.70
N GLU A 99 -6.37 2.07 -21.29
CA GLU A 99 -6.33 3.39 -21.93
C GLU A 99 -7.42 3.53 -23.00
N GLY A 100 -7.60 2.51 -23.84
CA GLY A 100 -8.69 2.43 -24.81
C GLY A 100 -10.08 2.52 -24.16
N GLN A 101 -10.29 1.87 -23.00
CA GLN A 101 -11.56 1.93 -22.27
C GLN A 101 -11.86 3.31 -21.71
N ILE A 102 -10.84 4.08 -21.31
CA ILE A 102 -11.00 5.45 -20.83
C ILE A 102 -11.44 6.36 -21.98
N ILE A 103 -10.79 6.23 -23.14
CA ILE A 103 -11.10 7.03 -24.34
C ILE A 103 -12.56 6.86 -24.76
N ILE A 104 -13.11 5.65 -24.68
CA ILE A 104 -14.52 5.36 -25.02
C ILE A 104 -15.50 5.56 -23.86
N GLY A 105 -15.03 6.02 -22.69
CA GLY A 105 -15.87 6.34 -21.54
C GLY A 105 -16.42 5.12 -20.77
N ASN A 106 -15.74 3.97 -20.86
CA ASN A 106 -16.06 2.77 -20.08
C ASN A 106 -15.35 2.74 -18.72
N LEU A 107 -14.21 3.42 -18.60
CA LEU A 107 -13.49 3.61 -17.35
C LEU A 107 -13.27 5.10 -17.06
N PRO A 108 -13.30 5.51 -15.78
CA PRO A 108 -12.99 6.87 -15.39
C PRO A 108 -11.49 7.19 -15.57
N GLN A 109 -11.17 8.50 -15.56
CA GLN A 109 -9.78 8.93 -15.54
C GLN A 109 -9.11 8.47 -14.24
N PHE A 110 -7.78 8.26 -14.28
CA PHE A 110 -7.04 7.78 -13.10
C PHE A 110 -7.26 8.63 -11.86
N SER A 111 -7.35 9.95 -12.02
CA SER A 111 -7.61 10.90 -10.93
C SER A 111 -8.93 10.67 -10.17
N GLN A 112 -9.85 9.90 -10.74
CA GLN A 112 -11.19 9.62 -10.21
C GLN A 112 -11.35 8.17 -9.72
N CYS A 113 -10.32 7.33 -9.86
CA CYS A 113 -10.41 5.91 -9.51
C CYS A 113 -9.07 5.35 -9.03
N ARG A 114 -8.27 6.13 -8.30
CA ARG A 114 -6.91 5.75 -7.89
C ARG A 114 -6.87 4.46 -7.06
N GLY A 115 -7.93 4.11 -6.35
CA GLY A 115 -7.91 3.02 -5.39
C GLY A 115 -7.14 3.39 -4.12
N SER A 116 -6.41 2.45 -3.55
CA SER A 116 -5.69 2.61 -2.28
C SER A 116 -4.22 2.25 -2.42
N TRP A 117 -3.36 3.05 -1.77
CA TRP A 117 -1.93 2.76 -1.65
C TRP A 117 -1.34 3.30 -0.36
N ARG A 118 -0.23 2.73 0.09
CA ARG A 118 0.48 3.14 1.30
C ARG A 118 1.96 3.35 0.99
N PRO A 119 2.46 4.59 0.93
CA PRO A 119 3.90 4.84 1.04
C PRO A 119 4.45 4.35 2.38
N ASP A 120 5.59 3.66 2.33
CA ASP A 120 6.37 3.26 3.50
C ASP A 120 7.61 4.17 3.55
N PHE A 121 7.96 4.63 4.76
CA PHE A 121 8.97 5.65 4.97
C PHE A 121 10.16 5.09 5.77
N LEU A 122 11.23 5.88 5.81
CA LEU A 122 12.30 5.79 6.78
C LEU A 122 12.53 7.18 7.36
N VAL A 123 13.09 7.24 8.56
CA VAL A 123 13.49 8.52 9.17
C VAL A 123 15.01 8.57 9.18
N GLU A 124 15.54 9.59 8.53
CA GLU A 124 16.96 9.91 8.46
C GLU A 124 17.24 11.27 9.13
N ASP A 125 18.46 11.48 9.63
CA ASP A 125 18.90 12.81 10.04
C ASP A 125 19.31 13.59 8.80
N ASN A 126 18.75 14.77 8.59
CA ASN A 126 19.25 15.67 7.56
C ASN A 126 20.62 16.26 7.96
N SER A 127 21.23 17.06 7.08
CA SER A 127 22.53 17.69 7.34
C SER A 127 22.57 18.61 8.57
N GLU A 128 21.40 19.03 9.05
CA GLU A 128 21.20 19.88 10.24
C GLU A 128 20.77 19.07 11.49
N ARG A 129 20.73 17.72 11.39
CA ARG A 129 20.23 16.78 12.41
C ARG A 129 18.75 16.97 12.77
N GLU A 130 17.96 17.42 11.80
CA GLU A 130 16.50 17.36 11.89
C GLU A 130 16.01 16.09 11.20
N GLU A 131 14.97 15.47 11.76
CA GLU A 131 14.36 14.26 11.21
C GLU A 131 13.75 14.54 9.83
N ASN A 132 14.13 13.76 8.83
CA ASN A 132 13.58 13.78 7.48
C ASN A 132 12.88 12.45 7.17
N TYR A 133 11.67 12.53 6.62
CA TYR A 133 10.85 11.37 6.28
C TYR A 133 11.00 11.03 4.80
N CYS A 134 11.66 9.92 4.51
CA CYS A 134 11.96 9.48 3.16
C CYS A 134 11.08 8.30 2.74
N ILE A 135 10.23 8.48 1.73
CA ILE A 135 9.47 7.41 1.09
C ILE A 135 10.44 6.46 0.42
N THR A 136 10.36 5.17 0.75
CA THR A 136 11.23 4.13 0.19
C THR A 136 10.52 3.10 -0.67
N GLU A 137 9.20 2.98 -0.54
CA GLU A 137 8.38 2.20 -1.45
C GLU A 137 6.91 2.62 -1.35
N ILE A 138 6.10 2.22 -2.34
CA ILE A 138 4.65 2.38 -2.31
C ILE A 138 4.00 0.99 -2.39
N ASN A 139 3.28 0.63 -1.34
CA ASN A 139 2.48 -0.58 -1.27
C ASN A 139 1.07 -0.31 -1.81
N ALA A 140 0.81 -0.67 -3.06
CA ALA A 140 -0.45 -0.36 -3.74
C ALA A 140 -1.22 -1.60 -4.23
N ARG A 141 -0.66 -2.79 -4.00
CA ARG A 141 -1.21 -4.04 -4.56
C ARG A 141 -2.43 -4.58 -3.80
N PHE A 142 -2.48 -4.39 -2.49
CA PHE A 142 -3.57 -4.87 -1.63
C PHE A 142 -4.20 -3.70 -0.90
N SER A 143 -5.47 -3.41 -1.18
CA SER A 143 -6.19 -2.30 -0.54
C SER A 143 -6.42 -2.49 0.95
N PHE A 144 -6.31 -3.72 1.45
CA PHE A 144 -6.63 -4.05 2.85
C PHE A 144 -5.38 -4.23 3.73
N ASN A 145 -4.16 -4.11 3.21
CA ASN A 145 -2.97 -4.52 3.96
C ASN A 145 -2.60 -3.53 5.09
N GLY A 146 -2.94 -3.88 6.33
CA GLY A 146 -2.55 -3.18 7.55
C GLY A 146 -3.55 -2.13 8.03
N PHE A 147 -4.53 -1.76 7.19
CA PHE A 147 -5.49 -0.70 7.48
C PHE A 147 -6.45 -1.05 8.62
N MET A 148 -6.95 -2.29 8.67
CA MET A 148 -7.86 -2.69 9.75
C MET A 148 -7.10 -2.76 11.07
N HIS A 149 -5.87 -3.29 11.02
CA HIS A 149 -5.01 -3.34 12.20
C HIS A 149 -4.68 -1.94 12.72
N GLU A 150 -4.40 -1.00 11.82
CA GLU A 150 -4.10 0.40 12.14
C GLU A 150 -5.31 1.11 12.76
N ALA A 151 -6.50 0.99 12.17
CA ALA A 151 -7.72 1.59 12.71
C ALA A 151 -8.04 1.07 14.12
N TYR A 152 -8.08 -0.25 14.33
CA TYR A 152 -8.39 -0.81 15.65
C TYR A 152 -7.26 -0.56 16.67
N GLY A 153 -6.00 -0.61 16.23
CA GLY A 153 -4.86 -0.28 17.08
C GLY A 153 -4.94 1.16 17.58
N GLN A 154 -5.20 2.10 16.66
CA GLN A 154 -5.37 3.51 17.01
C GLN A 154 -6.58 3.73 17.91
N ALA A 155 -7.71 3.05 17.68
CA ALA A 155 -8.89 3.16 18.55
C ALA A 155 -8.57 2.75 19.99
N ALA A 156 -7.90 1.60 20.18
CA ALA A 156 -7.47 1.14 21.50
C ALA A 156 -6.44 2.09 22.15
N THR A 157 -5.52 2.66 21.36
CA THR A 157 -4.56 3.66 21.85
C THR A 157 -5.29 4.93 22.30
N ASN A 158 -6.28 5.41 21.55
CA ASN A 158 -7.04 6.61 21.89
C ASN A 158 -7.80 6.44 23.21
N GLU A 159 -8.50 5.31 23.38
CA GLU A 159 -9.19 4.99 24.64
C GLU A 159 -8.22 4.97 25.83
N SER A 160 -6.99 4.48 25.61
CA SER A 160 -5.96 4.41 26.66
C SER A 160 -5.41 5.81 27.00
N ILE A 161 -5.14 6.65 26.00
CA ILE A 161 -4.64 8.02 26.19
C ILE A 161 -5.69 8.90 26.86
N GLU A 162 -6.96 8.81 26.47
CA GLU A 162 -8.06 9.59 27.08
C GLU A 162 -8.26 9.25 28.55
N SER A 163 -7.84 8.06 28.99
CA SER A 163 -7.98 7.60 30.37
C SER A 163 -6.90 8.12 31.33
N VAL A 164 -5.86 8.80 30.83
CA VAL A 164 -4.70 9.28 31.60
C VAL A 164 -4.39 10.74 31.23
N GLU A 165 -4.05 11.60 32.21
CA GLU A 165 -3.53 12.95 31.91
C GLU A 165 -2.14 12.85 31.28
N THR A 166 -2.06 12.65 29.96
CA THR A 166 -0.81 12.60 29.20
C THR A 166 -0.73 13.73 28.18
N GLU A 167 0.49 14.16 27.85
CA GLU A 167 0.76 15.04 26.70
C GLU A 167 0.79 14.28 25.35
N LEU A 168 0.48 12.97 25.33
CA LEU A 168 0.42 12.21 24.09
C LEU A 168 -0.87 12.58 23.35
N ILE A 169 -0.75 12.78 22.04
CA ILE A 169 -1.89 12.99 21.15
C ILE A 169 -2.08 11.77 20.27
N SER A 170 -3.33 11.50 19.91
CA SER A 170 -3.62 10.52 18.86
C SER A 170 -2.89 10.90 17.57
N ALA A 171 -2.30 9.91 16.90
CA ALA A 171 -1.66 10.11 15.60
C ALA A 171 -2.70 10.29 14.48
N THR A 172 -3.89 9.71 14.63
CA THR A 172 -4.98 9.78 13.65
C THR A 172 -6.35 9.46 14.25
N ASP A 173 -7.41 9.73 13.50
CA ASP A 173 -8.76 9.28 13.79
C ASP A 173 -9.02 7.92 13.11
N PRO A 174 -9.27 6.83 13.87
CA PRO A 174 -9.62 5.52 13.33
C PRO A 174 -10.76 5.55 12.30
N ASP A 175 -11.75 6.43 12.50
CA ASP A 175 -12.90 6.53 11.60
C ASP A 175 -12.47 7.08 10.23
N THR A 176 -11.49 7.98 10.18
CA THR A 176 -10.94 8.50 8.92
C THR A 176 -10.30 7.38 8.08
N ILE A 177 -9.61 6.43 8.71
CA ILE A 177 -9.05 5.26 8.03
C ILE A 177 -10.17 4.38 7.46
N LEU A 178 -11.17 4.06 8.26
CA LEU A 178 -12.27 3.20 7.85
C LEU A 178 -13.12 3.84 6.74
N GLU A 179 -13.45 5.13 6.86
CA GLU A 179 -14.21 5.85 5.85
C GLU A 179 -13.43 5.97 4.52
N GLY A 180 -12.11 6.13 4.57
CA GLY A 180 -11.28 6.05 3.38
C GLY A 180 -11.41 4.69 2.66
N LEU A 181 -11.40 3.57 3.38
CA LEU A 181 -11.58 2.24 2.80
C LEU A 181 -12.99 2.05 2.24
N PHE A 182 -14.00 2.50 2.99
CA PHE A 182 -15.41 2.39 2.57
C PHE A 182 -15.72 3.26 1.35
N SER A 183 -15.00 4.36 1.14
CA SER A 183 -15.14 5.22 -0.04
C SER A 183 -14.72 4.58 -1.37
N LEU A 184 -14.03 3.43 -1.32
CA LEU A 184 -13.54 2.75 -2.52
C LEU A 184 -14.65 2.02 -3.29
N PHE A 185 -15.76 1.66 -2.63
CA PHE A 185 -16.79 0.82 -3.22
C PHE A 185 -18.19 1.38 -2.97
N ASP A 186 -19.17 0.92 -3.74
CA ASP A 186 -20.57 1.31 -3.57
C ASP A 186 -21.28 0.34 -2.62
N PRO A 187 -21.69 0.75 -1.40
CA PRO A 187 -22.33 -0.15 -0.45
C PRO A 187 -23.72 -0.64 -0.91
N GLU A 188 -24.35 0.00 -1.89
CA GLU A 188 -25.65 -0.42 -2.45
C GLU A 188 -25.51 -1.60 -3.43
N CYS A 189 -24.28 -1.94 -3.82
CA CYS A 189 -23.98 -3.05 -4.72
C CYS A 189 -23.32 -4.23 -3.97
N PRO A 190 -23.54 -5.48 -4.40
CA PRO A 190 -22.82 -6.63 -3.84
C PRO A 190 -21.31 -6.46 -3.97
N LEU A 191 -20.59 -6.76 -2.89
CA LEU A 191 -19.14 -6.68 -2.86
C LEU A 191 -18.52 -8.08 -2.91
N HIS A 192 -17.68 -8.32 -3.91
CA HIS A 192 -16.88 -9.55 -4.02
C HIS A 192 -15.41 -9.24 -3.72
N LEU A 193 -14.76 -10.15 -3.02
CA LEU A 193 -13.34 -10.05 -2.67
C LEU A 193 -12.62 -11.25 -3.28
N LEU A 194 -11.83 -11.01 -4.33
CA LEU A 194 -11.08 -12.03 -5.05
C LEU A 194 -9.74 -12.27 -4.38
N LYS A 195 -9.62 -13.41 -3.70
CA LYS A 195 -8.48 -13.77 -2.87
C LYS A 195 -7.73 -14.99 -3.42
N GLY A 196 -6.41 -14.93 -3.32
CA GLY A 196 -5.49 -15.99 -3.73
C GLY A 196 -4.74 -16.58 -2.54
N ALA A 197 -3.45 -16.83 -2.71
CA ALA A 197 -2.61 -17.52 -1.75
C ALA A 197 -2.14 -16.67 -0.54
N GLU A 198 -2.26 -15.33 -0.60
CA GLU A 198 -1.91 -14.49 0.55
C GLU A 198 -2.80 -14.88 1.74
N LYS A 199 -2.25 -14.92 2.97
CA LYS A 199 -3.04 -15.31 4.14
C LYS A 199 -4.02 -14.20 4.54
N GLY A 200 -3.53 -12.96 4.60
CA GLY A 200 -4.32 -11.73 4.80
C GLY A 200 -5.22 -11.74 6.04
N ILE A 201 -4.85 -11.05 7.12
CA ILE A 201 -5.72 -10.94 8.31
C ILE A 201 -6.79 -9.88 8.07
N ASP A 202 -6.38 -8.70 7.60
CA ASP A 202 -7.25 -7.53 7.43
C ASP A 202 -8.42 -7.75 6.48
N ILE A 203 -8.26 -8.53 5.41
CA ILE A 203 -9.37 -8.81 4.48
C ILE A 203 -10.55 -9.50 5.21
N HIS A 204 -10.28 -10.31 6.23
CA HIS A 204 -11.31 -10.95 7.03
C HIS A 204 -11.95 -9.99 8.04
N MET A 205 -11.15 -9.09 8.63
CA MET A 205 -11.65 -8.02 9.50
C MET A 205 -12.50 -7.02 8.72
N PHE A 206 -12.11 -6.70 7.49
CA PHE A 206 -12.84 -5.83 6.59
C PHE A 206 -14.22 -6.39 6.24
N ILE A 207 -14.35 -7.71 6.00
CA ILE A 207 -15.66 -8.36 5.77
C ILE A 207 -16.62 -8.08 6.94
N ASP A 208 -16.14 -8.23 8.17
CA ASP A 208 -16.94 -7.98 9.37
C ASP A 208 -17.29 -6.49 9.52
N ALA A 209 -16.32 -5.60 9.31
CA ALA A 209 -16.52 -4.16 9.38
C ALA A 209 -17.56 -3.66 8.37
N VAL A 210 -17.51 -4.13 7.12
CA VAL A 210 -18.51 -3.79 6.08
C VAL A 210 -19.89 -4.33 6.46
N GLN A 211 -19.96 -5.58 6.96
CA GLN A 211 -21.22 -6.17 7.41
C GLN A 211 -21.83 -5.38 8.58
N HIS A 212 -21.03 -4.95 9.54
CA HIS A 212 -21.50 -4.17 10.67
C HIS A 212 -21.94 -2.76 10.25
N ARG A 213 -21.18 -2.11 9.36
CA ARG A 213 -21.43 -0.73 8.92
C ARG A 213 -22.63 -0.61 7.97
N PHE A 214 -22.73 -1.51 7.00
CA PHE A 214 -23.70 -1.41 5.89
C PHE A 214 -24.73 -2.54 5.87
N GLY A 215 -24.62 -3.54 6.73
CA GLY A 215 -25.52 -4.72 6.71
C GLY A 215 -25.30 -5.66 5.53
N VAL A 216 -24.36 -5.35 4.63
CA VAL A 216 -23.99 -6.18 3.47
C VAL A 216 -22.75 -6.97 3.82
N LYS A 217 -22.82 -8.30 3.72
CA LYS A 217 -21.65 -9.16 3.94
C LYS A 217 -20.90 -9.35 2.62
N PRO A 218 -19.64 -8.87 2.48
CA PRO A 218 -18.85 -9.13 1.29
C PRO A 218 -18.60 -10.63 1.09
N ARG A 219 -18.55 -11.07 -0.17
CA ARG A 219 -18.29 -12.47 -0.52
C ARG A 219 -16.84 -12.68 -0.88
N LEU A 220 -16.19 -13.59 -0.16
CA LEU A 220 -14.87 -14.06 -0.52
C LEU A 220 -14.98 -15.09 -1.65
N ILE A 221 -14.25 -14.86 -2.74
CA ILE A 221 -14.22 -15.75 -3.92
C ILE A 221 -12.78 -16.01 -4.35
N THR A 222 -12.56 -17.08 -5.10
CA THR A 222 -11.26 -17.46 -5.66
C THR A 222 -11.26 -17.35 -7.18
N PRO A 223 -10.07 -17.33 -7.83
CA PRO A 223 -9.98 -17.39 -9.29
C PRO A 223 -10.77 -18.55 -9.92
N ALA A 224 -10.88 -19.69 -9.23
CA ALA A 224 -11.60 -20.87 -9.72
C ALA A 224 -13.12 -20.67 -9.77
N ASP A 225 -13.66 -19.71 -9.02
CA ASP A 225 -15.10 -19.42 -9.00
C ASP A 225 -15.53 -18.51 -10.16
N LEU A 226 -14.60 -17.83 -10.83
CA LEU A 226 -14.90 -16.84 -11.87
C LEU A 226 -15.43 -17.48 -13.16
N ARG A 227 -16.46 -16.87 -13.75
CA ARG A 227 -17.01 -17.22 -15.06
C ARG A 227 -17.29 -15.97 -15.88
N LEU A 228 -17.11 -16.10 -17.19
CA LEU A 228 -17.53 -15.09 -18.15
C LEU A 228 -18.66 -15.62 -19.02
N PHE A 229 -19.71 -14.83 -19.16
CA PHE A 229 -20.81 -15.09 -20.07
C PHE A 229 -20.90 -13.97 -21.11
N PRO A 230 -21.08 -14.28 -22.40
CA PRO A 230 -21.38 -13.27 -23.40
C PRO A 230 -22.67 -12.53 -23.04
N ASP A 231 -22.64 -11.20 -23.10
CA ASP A 231 -23.82 -10.35 -22.88
C ASP A 231 -23.78 -9.15 -23.81
N ALA A 232 -24.53 -9.24 -24.92
CA ALA A 232 -24.62 -8.19 -25.92
C ALA A 232 -25.23 -6.88 -25.40
N ARG A 233 -25.86 -6.89 -24.22
CA ARG A 233 -26.42 -5.69 -23.59
C ARG A 233 -25.38 -4.96 -22.72
N ASN A 234 -24.32 -5.65 -22.30
CA ASN A 234 -23.24 -5.04 -21.54
C ASN A 234 -22.28 -4.33 -22.50
N LYS A 235 -21.79 -3.14 -22.12
CA LYS A 235 -20.83 -2.36 -22.93
C LYS A 235 -19.55 -3.13 -23.22
N SER A 236 -19.11 -3.99 -22.30
CA SER A 236 -17.92 -4.82 -22.52
C SER A 236 -18.18 -6.05 -23.37
N GLY A 237 -19.44 -6.35 -23.69
CA GLY A 237 -19.85 -7.60 -24.35
C GLY A 237 -19.88 -8.82 -23.43
N PHE A 238 -19.53 -8.65 -22.14
CA PHE A 238 -19.46 -9.74 -21.18
C PHE A 238 -20.11 -9.40 -19.85
N ARG A 239 -20.63 -10.45 -19.21
CA ARG A 239 -21.01 -10.47 -17.80
C ARG A 239 -19.98 -11.28 -17.02
N LEU A 240 -19.43 -10.67 -15.97
CA LEU A 240 -18.55 -11.34 -15.03
C LEU A 240 -19.39 -11.91 -13.88
N CYS A 241 -19.23 -13.20 -13.61
CA CYS A 241 -19.95 -13.90 -12.57
C CYS A 241 -19.00 -14.74 -11.69
N CYS A 242 -19.46 -15.11 -10.50
CA CYS A 242 -18.85 -16.16 -9.68
C CYS A 242 -19.83 -17.31 -9.45
N VAL A 243 -19.30 -18.51 -9.24
CA VAL A 243 -20.03 -19.63 -8.62
C VAL A 243 -20.21 -19.32 -7.14
N ILE A 244 -21.43 -19.45 -6.63
CA ILE A 244 -21.71 -19.35 -5.18
C ILE A 244 -22.08 -20.73 -4.62
N HIS A 245 -21.42 -21.08 -3.51
CA HIS A 245 -21.57 -22.37 -2.85
C HIS A 245 -22.60 -22.35 -1.71
N ASP A 246 -22.86 -21.17 -1.13
CA ASP A 246 -23.88 -20.97 -0.10
C ASP A 246 -25.17 -20.38 -0.67
N ARG A 247 -26.31 -20.94 -0.25
CA ARG A 247 -27.65 -20.42 -0.55
C ARG A 247 -28.09 -19.30 0.40
N ASP A 248 -27.38 -19.12 1.50
CA ASP A 248 -27.72 -18.15 2.54
C ASP A 248 -27.26 -16.73 2.16
N GLY A 249 -28.13 -15.76 2.45
CA GLY A 249 -27.90 -14.34 2.13
C GLY A 249 -28.28 -13.99 0.69
N GLN A 250 -29.57 -14.09 0.36
CA GLN A 250 -30.11 -13.36 -0.78
C GLN A 250 -29.82 -11.87 -0.58
N VAL A 251 -28.92 -11.32 -1.39
CA VAL A 251 -28.77 -9.88 -1.51
C VAL A 251 -29.88 -9.46 -2.49
N PRO A 252 -30.83 -8.59 -2.08
CA PRO A 252 -31.86 -8.08 -2.98
C PRO A 252 -31.24 -7.52 -4.27
N ASN A 253 -31.94 -7.66 -5.39
CA ASN A 253 -31.54 -7.11 -6.70
C ASN A 253 -30.27 -7.67 -7.35
N THR A 254 -29.76 -8.82 -6.90
CA THR A 254 -28.63 -9.48 -7.57
C THR A 254 -29.08 -10.38 -8.72
N TRP A 255 -28.44 -10.21 -9.88
CA TRP A 255 -28.65 -11.15 -10.98
C TRP A 255 -28.04 -12.50 -10.60
N ARG A 256 -28.91 -13.50 -10.44
CA ARG A 256 -28.53 -14.88 -10.18
C ARG A 256 -29.19 -15.80 -11.19
N PHE A 257 -28.47 -16.83 -11.60
CA PHE A 257 -29.05 -17.92 -12.37
C PHE A 257 -28.54 -19.27 -11.88
N VAL A 258 -29.40 -20.28 -12.00
CA VAL A 258 -29.03 -21.67 -11.74
C VAL A 258 -28.77 -22.33 -13.07
N SER A 259 -27.59 -22.89 -13.26
CA SER A 259 -27.26 -23.65 -14.47
C SER A 259 -27.85 -25.04 -14.45
N THR A 260 -27.76 -25.71 -15.60
CA THR A 260 -28.24 -27.07 -15.81
C THR A 260 -27.53 -28.11 -14.95
N ASN A 261 -26.29 -27.85 -14.51
CA ASN A 261 -25.53 -28.69 -13.57
C ASN A 261 -25.85 -28.39 -12.09
N GLY A 262 -26.76 -27.44 -11.81
CA GLY A 262 -27.18 -27.07 -10.47
C GLY A 262 -26.29 -26.07 -9.74
N GLU A 263 -25.21 -25.57 -10.39
CA GLU A 263 -24.43 -24.45 -9.86
C GLU A 263 -25.27 -23.17 -9.87
N ILE A 264 -25.05 -22.32 -8.88
CA ILE A 264 -25.68 -21.01 -8.81
C ILE A 264 -24.60 -19.99 -9.12
N TYR A 265 -24.90 -19.10 -10.05
CA TYR A 265 -24.01 -18.02 -10.44
C TYR A 265 -24.57 -16.68 -9.96
N GLU A 266 -23.69 -15.82 -9.50
CA GLU A 266 -23.99 -14.44 -9.11
C GLU A 266 -23.13 -13.48 -9.94
N GLU A 267 -23.71 -12.37 -10.41
CA GLU A 267 -22.96 -11.33 -11.10
C GLU A 267 -22.03 -10.56 -10.16
N ILE A 268 -20.82 -10.28 -10.65
CA ILE A 268 -19.84 -9.43 -9.98
C ILE A 268 -19.97 -8.02 -10.55
N HIS A 269 -20.37 -7.08 -9.68
CA HIS A 269 -20.50 -5.66 -10.02
C HIS A 269 -19.25 -4.87 -9.66
N GLN A 270 -18.62 -5.23 -8.55
CA GLN A 270 -17.40 -4.61 -8.03
C GLN A 270 -16.55 -5.65 -7.32
N VAL A 271 -15.22 -5.51 -7.39
CA VAL A 271 -14.30 -6.51 -6.86
C VAL A 271 -13.07 -5.90 -6.18
N GLY A 272 -12.79 -6.35 -4.96
CA GLY A 272 -11.52 -6.09 -4.27
C GLY A 272 -10.53 -7.23 -4.53
N LEU A 273 -9.24 -6.92 -4.65
CA LEU A 273 -8.21 -7.91 -5.01
C LEU A 273 -7.22 -8.16 -3.87
N GLU A 274 -6.97 -9.44 -3.60
CA GLU A 274 -5.85 -9.91 -2.79
C GLU A 274 -5.16 -11.09 -3.50
N LEU A 275 -4.58 -10.79 -4.66
CA LEU A 275 -3.84 -11.74 -5.51
C LEU A 275 -2.35 -11.41 -5.60
N HIS A 276 -1.50 -12.44 -5.56
CA HIS A 276 -0.11 -12.33 -6.01
C HIS A 276 0.00 -11.88 -7.45
N GLN A 277 1.04 -11.11 -7.80
CA GLN A 277 1.23 -10.61 -9.17
C GLN A 277 1.20 -11.77 -10.16
N ARG A 278 1.86 -12.88 -9.81
CA ARG A 278 1.81 -14.14 -10.56
C ARG A 278 0.41 -14.76 -10.68
N GLU A 279 -0.44 -14.61 -9.67
CA GLU A 279 -1.82 -15.14 -9.67
C GLU A 279 -2.71 -14.25 -10.53
N LEU A 280 -2.56 -12.92 -10.42
CA LEU A 280 -3.21 -11.96 -11.30
C LEU A 280 -2.82 -12.23 -12.76
N MET A 281 -1.53 -12.34 -13.05
CA MET A 281 -1.03 -12.61 -14.40
C MET A 281 -1.30 -14.04 -14.90
N ALA A 282 -1.72 -14.97 -14.05
CA ALA A 282 -2.15 -16.30 -14.46
C ALA A 282 -3.59 -16.33 -15.02
N LEU A 283 -4.40 -15.30 -14.76
CA LEU A 283 -5.76 -15.21 -15.27
C LEU A 283 -5.78 -15.02 -16.80
N GLU A 284 -6.77 -15.58 -17.47
CA GLU A 284 -6.95 -15.38 -18.93
C GLU A 284 -7.11 -13.90 -19.29
N PRO A 285 -6.60 -13.44 -20.45
CA PRO A 285 -6.59 -12.02 -20.80
C PRO A 285 -7.96 -11.33 -20.72
N GLU A 286 -9.01 -11.98 -21.23
CA GLU A 286 -10.36 -11.40 -21.17
C GLU A 286 -10.93 -11.38 -19.75
N MET A 287 -10.59 -12.36 -18.90
CA MET A 287 -10.96 -12.33 -17.49
C MET A 287 -10.34 -11.13 -16.79
N LEU A 288 -9.05 -10.87 -17.03
CA LEU A 288 -8.36 -9.70 -16.49
C LEU A 288 -8.99 -8.39 -16.91
N ARG A 289 -9.36 -8.26 -18.20
CA ARG A 289 -10.07 -7.08 -18.71
C ARG A 289 -11.39 -6.87 -17.98
N GLN A 290 -12.19 -7.92 -17.81
CA GLN A 290 -13.49 -7.81 -17.13
C GLN A 290 -13.38 -7.52 -15.62
N ILE A 291 -12.34 -8.03 -14.95
CA ILE A 291 -12.00 -7.66 -13.57
C ILE A 291 -11.57 -6.19 -13.52
N SER A 292 -10.74 -5.74 -14.45
CA SER A 292 -10.22 -4.36 -14.48
C SER A 292 -11.33 -3.32 -14.60
N LEU A 293 -12.44 -3.66 -15.27
CA LEU A 293 -13.62 -2.79 -15.38
C LEU A 293 -14.40 -2.61 -14.06
N ARG A 294 -14.17 -3.48 -13.08
CA ARG A 294 -14.97 -3.60 -11.85
C ARG A 294 -14.13 -3.49 -10.59
N CYS A 295 -12.81 -3.48 -10.72
CA CYS A 295 -11.94 -3.42 -9.57
C CYS A 295 -11.88 -2.00 -9.03
N PHE A 296 -12.14 -1.83 -7.73
CA PHE A 296 -12.03 -0.52 -7.10
C PHE A 296 -10.58 -0.13 -6.76
N ASN A 297 -9.65 -1.09 -6.80
CA ASN A 297 -8.23 -0.79 -6.80
C ASN A 297 -7.70 -0.85 -8.23
N ASP A 298 -7.55 0.31 -8.85
CA ASP A 298 -7.29 0.40 -10.29
C ASP A 298 -6.00 -0.33 -10.70
N MET A 299 -6.03 -1.00 -11.85
CA MET A 299 -4.88 -1.78 -12.33
C MET A 299 -3.66 -0.91 -12.61
N ARG A 300 -3.81 0.38 -12.93
CA ARG A 300 -2.68 1.31 -13.04
C ARG A 300 -2.02 1.53 -11.68
N THR A 301 -2.80 1.54 -10.60
CA THR A 301 -2.27 1.58 -9.24
C THR A 301 -1.50 0.31 -8.91
N ILE A 302 -2.09 -0.86 -9.20
CA ILE A 302 -1.47 -2.16 -8.91
C ILE A 302 -0.19 -2.40 -9.74
N LEU A 303 -0.19 -2.02 -11.01
CA LEU A 303 0.87 -2.37 -11.98
C LEU A 303 1.94 -1.28 -12.16
N LEU A 304 1.57 0.00 -12.01
CA LEU A 304 2.50 1.13 -12.15
C LEU A 304 2.91 1.71 -10.80
N VAL A 305 1.93 2.06 -9.96
CA VAL A 305 2.20 2.80 -8.71
C VAL A 305 2.90 1.93 -7.68
N HIS A 306 2.60 0.63 -7.63
CA HIS A 306 3.29 -0.32 -6.76
C HIS A 306 4.75 -0.60 -7.18
N ASP A 307 5.11 -0.32 -8.43
CA ASP A 307 6.45 -0.58 -8.94
C ASP A 307 7.45 0.39 -8.31
N LYS A 308 8.49 -0.13 -7.65
CA LYS A 308 9.47 0.71 -6.93
C LYS A 308 10.15 1.75 -7.82
N ARG A 309 10.25 1.47 -9.13
CA ARG A 309 10.78 2.42 -10.13
C ARG A 309 9.93 3.69 -10.25
N MET A 310 8.65 3.65 -9.85
CA MET A 310 7.77 4.83 -9.87
C MET A 310 8.35 5.99 -9.07
N LEU A 311 9.01 5.72 -7.93
CA LEU A 311 9.67 6.77 -7.14
C LEU A 311 10.81 7.45 -7.91
N GLY A 312 11.62 6.66 -8.63
CA GLY A 312 12.66 7.18 -9.52
C GLY A 312 12.08 7.98 -10.69
N ILE A 313 10.96 7.53 -11.27
CA ILE A 313 10.23 8.28 -12.31
C ILE A 313 9.75 9.63 -11.79
N VAL A 314 9.08 9.64 -10.63
CA VAL A 314 8.57 10.86 -9.99
C VAL A 314 9.71 11.84 -9.74
N ARG A 315 10.82 11.40 -9.12
CA ARG A 315 12.00 12.24 -8.87
C ARG A 315 12.56 12.88 -10.15
N GLN A 316 12.72 12.09 -11.21
CA GLN A 316 13.22 12.59 -12.50
C GLN A 316 12.24 13.57 -13.18
N GLU A 317 10.94 13.45 -12.91
CA GLU A 317 9.91 14.31 -13.51
C GLU A 317 9.65 15.62 -12.72
N ILE A 318 10.16 15.78 -11.49
CA ILE A 318 9.95 16.98 -10.65
C ILE A 318 10.09 18.30 -11.44
N PRO A 319 11.16 18.54 -12.23
CA PRO A 319 11.30 19.80 -12.96
C PRO A 319 10.17 20.05 -13.97
N LYS A 320 9.69 18.99 -14.64
CA LYS A 320 8.58 19.08 -15.59
C LYS A 320 7.24 19.24 -14.88
N LEU A 321 7.04 18.58 -13.74
CA LEU A 321 5.84 18.74 -12.91
C LEU A 321 5.68 20.20 -12.45
N VAL A 322 6.77 20.85 -12.05
CA VAL A 322 6.79 22.28 -11.72
C VAL A 322 6.48 23.13 -12.95
N ALA A 323 7.15 22.88 -14.08
CA ALA A 323 6.94 23.65 -15.31
C ALA A 323 5.50 23.57 -15.83
N ARG A 324 4.81 22.45 -15.56
CA ARG A 324 3.40 22.22 -15.91
C ARG A 324 2.42 22.76 -14.87
N GLY A 325 2.89 23.23 -13.72
CA GLY A 325 2.05 23.72 -12.62
C GLY A 325 1.30 22.61 -11.88
N VAL A 326 1.77 21.36 -11.98
CA VAL A 326 1.17 20.20 -11.29
C VAL A 326 1.54 20.20 -9.81
N VAL A 327 2.78 20.62 -9.51
CA VAL A 327 3.26 20.83 -8.14
C VAL A 327 3.86 22.23 -8.03
N THR A 328 3.71 22.84 -6.86
CA THR A 328 4.37 24.10 -6.52
C THR A 328 5.87 23.91 -6.26
N ALA A 329 6.65 24.99 -6.19
CA ALA A 329 8.06 24.91 -5.81
C ALA A 329 8.28 24.28 -4.42
N VAL A 330 7.38 24.54 -3.46
CA VAL A 330 7.43 23.96 -2.12
C VAL A 330 7.17 22.45 -2.17
N GLN A 331 6.15 22.04 -2.93
CA GLN A 331 5.84 20.62 -3.13
C GLN A 331 6.95 19.88 -3.90
N ALA A 332 7.58 20.53 -4.87
CA ALA A 332 8.72 19.97 -5.58
C ALA A 332 9.92 19.71 -4.66
N GLU A 333 10.19 20.63 -3.74
CA GLU A 333 11.22 20.45 -2.74
C GLU A 333 10.87 19.35 -1.74
N ALA A 334 9.61 19.30 -1.28
CA ALA A 334 9.12 18.20 -0.45
C ALA A 334 9.32 16.84 -1.14
N LEU A 335 9.01 16.70 -2.43
CA LEU A 335 9.27 15.47 -3.20
C LEU A 335 10.76 15.15 -3.32
N ARG A 336 11.62 16.17 -3.49
CA ARG A 336 13.07 15.99 -3.65
C ARG A 336 13.72 15.49 -2.36
N LEU A 337 13.25 15.97 -1.21
CA LEU A 337 13.76 15.59 0.11
C LEU A 337 13.08 14.34 0.67
N GLY A 338 11.79 14.16 0.39
CA GLY A 338 10.96 13.13 0.99
C GLY A 338 10.79 11.86 0.18
N ILE A 339 11.51 11.69 -0.95
CA ILE A 339 11.56 10.42 -1.69
C ILE A 339 13.01 9.95 -1.71
N VAL A 340 13.26 8.69 -1.39
CA VAL A 340 14.62 8.13 -1.45
C VAL A 340 15.21 8.23 -2.85
N GLU A 341 16.53 8.47 -2.94
CA GLU A 341 17.19 8.47 -4.24
C GLU A 341 17.10 7.08 -4.88
N THR A 342 16.33 6.98 -5.97
CA THR A 342 16.04 5.73 -6.67
C THR A 342 16.60 5.80 -8.09
N PHE A 343 17.56 4.94 -8.41
CA PHE A 343 18.20 4.87 -9.72
C PHE A 343 17.49 3.85 -10.61
N LEU A 344 17.00 4.32 -11.75
CA LEU A 344 16.36 3.48 -12.75
C LEU A 344 17.41 2.69 -13.56
N PRO A 345 17.14 1.42 -13.88
CA PRO A 345 17.94 0.66 -14.85
C PRO A 345 18.12 1.41 -16.18
N GLY A 346 19.32 1.34 -16.76
CA GLY A 346 19.68 2.01 -18.00
C GLY A 346 19.84 3.54 -17.94
N SER A 347 19.54 4.17 -16.79
CA SER A 347 19.57 5.63 -16.65
C SER A 347 21.00 6.21 -16.67
N ARG A 348 21.10 7.53 -16.86
CA ARG A 348 22.39 8.22 -16.81
C ARG A 348 22.94 8.28 -15.39
N GLU A 349 22.04 8.43 -14.43
CA GLU A 349 22.35 8.49 -13.00
C GLU A 349 22.95 7.17 -12.53
N LEU A 350 22.37 6.03 -12.93
CA LEU A 350 22.90 4.70 -12.61
C LEU A 350 24.28 4.47 -13.24
N LYS A 351 24.49 4.91 -14.48
CA LYS A 351 25.80 4.85 -15.14
C LYS A 351 26.83 5.72 -14.40
N GLY A 352 26.41 6.88 -13.90
CA GLY A 352 27.23 7.72 -13.03
C GLY A 352 27.62 7.00 -11.73
N LEU A 353 26.64 6.39 -11.05
CA LEU A 353 26.87 5.61 -9.83
C LEU A 353 27.88 4.48 -10.07
N LEU A 354 27.75 3.73 -11.17
CA LEU A 354 28.72 2.70 -11.55
C LEU A 354 30.15 3.24 -11.65
N GLN A 355 30.35 4.38 -12.31
CA GLN A 355 31.69 4.99 -12.43
C GLN A 355 32.25 5.43 -11.08
N VAL A 356 31.38 5.92 -10.19
CA VAL A 356 31.75 6.32 -8.84
C VAL A 356 32.13 5.11 -7.99
N CYS A 357 31.35 4.02 -8.01
CA CYS A 357 31.65 2.78 -7.29
C CYS A 357 32.92 2.09 -7.81
N LEU A 358 33.26 2.21 -9.10
CA LEU A 358 34.52 1.70 -9.65
C LEU A 358 35.75 2.40 -9.05
N ASN A 359 35.63 3.70 -8.74
CA ASN A 359 36.72 4.49 -8.15
C ASN A 359 36.75 4.42 -6.62
N SER A 360 35.57 4.27 -6.00
CA SER A 360 35.40 4.22 -4.55
C SER A 360 34.51 3.02 -4.18
N PRO A 361 35.07 1.81 -4.10
CA PRO A 361 34.29 0.59 -3.92
C PRO A 361 33.45 0.54 -2.64
N ASP A 362 33.87 1.23 -1.59
CA ASP A 362 33.19 1.24 -0.30
C ASP A 362 31.93 2.11 -0.29
N LEU A 363 31.70 2.92 -1.33
CA LEU A 363 30.41 3.62 -1.47
C LEU A 363 29.23 2.66 -1.60
N ARG A 364 29.45 1.40 -2.01
CA ARG A 364 28.40 0.37 -2.07
C ARG A 364 27.64 0.21 -0.76
N HIS A 365 28.29 0.43 0.39
CA HIS A 365 27.71 0.29 1.73
C HIS A 365 26.51 1.19 1.97
N GLY A 366 26.46 2.34 1.28
CA GLY A 366 25.32 3.26 1.33
C GLY A 366 24.18 2.93 0.37
N TYR A 367 24.13 1.73 -0.22
CA TYR A 367 23.11 1.38 -1.22
C TYR A 367 22.49 0.01 -0.99
N ILE A 368 21.25 -0.12 -1.47
CA ILE A 368 20.54 -1.39 -1.53
C ILE A 368 19.99 -1.63 -2.94
N LEU A 369 19.86 -2.91 -3.30
CA LEU A 369 19.13 -3.35 -4.48
C LEU A 369 17.80 -3.92 -4.05
N LYS A 370 16.71 -3.42 -4.63
CA LYS A 370 15.36 -3.92 -4.37
C LYS A 370 14.76 -4.55 -5.62
N PRO A 371 14.10 -5.71 -5.51
CA PRO A 371 13.26 -6.19 -6.57
C PRO A 371 12.03 -5.30 -6.75
N ILE A 372 11.72 -4.96 -8.00
CA ILE A 372 10.75 -3.91 -8.33
C ILE A 372 9.32 -4.22 -7.86
N ARG A 373 8.97 -5.50 -7.69
CA ARG A 373 7.60 -5.99 -7.43
C ARG A 373 7.51 -6.95 -6.24
N SER A 374 8.62 -7.20 -5.53
CA SER A 374 8.57 -8.02 -4.33
C SER A 374 7.99 -7.22 -3.16
N GLY A 375 7.37 -7.93 -2.21
CA GLY A 375 6.97 -7.38 -0.92
C GLY A 375 7.70 -8.08 0.22
N LYS A 376 7.50 -7.59 1.45
CA LYS A 376 8.02 -8.20 2.69
C LYS A 376 9.56 -8.33 2.70
N GLY A 377 10.26 -7.41 2.04
CA GLY A 377 11.74 -7.38 1.96
C GLY A 377 12.38 -8.54 1.19
N ASN A 378 11.60 -9.37 0.50
CA ASN A 378 12.15 -10.54 -0.18
C ASN A 378 13.04 -10.14 -1.37
N GLY A 379 14.26 -10.68 -1.40
CA GLY A 379 15.24 -10.47 -2.46
C GLY A 379 15.99 -9.13 -2.41
N ILE A 380 15.87 -8.37 -1.31
CA ILE A 380 16.70 -7.18 -1.11
C ILE A 380 18.16 -7.59 -0.90
N ILE A 381 19.08 -6.90 -1.57
CA ILE A 381 20.52 -7.10 -1.41
C ILE A 381 21.11 -5.81 -0.85
N PHE A 382 21.78 -5.88 0.30
CA PHE A 382 22.52 -4.77 0.86
C PHE A 382 23.90 -4.71 0.23
N GLY A 383 24.41 -3.51 -0.06
CA GLY A 383 25.77 -3.37 -0.56
C GLY A 383 26.84 -3.84 0.43
N ASP A 384 26.52 -3.87 1.73
CA ASP A 384 27.33 -4.48 2.79
C ASP A 384 27.50 -5.99 2.62
N ASP A 385 26.47 -6.67 2.12
CA ASP A 385 26.46 -8.12 1.91
C ASP A 385 27.13 -8.53 0.59
N ALA A 386 27.44 -7.56 -0.28
CA ALA A 386 28.07 -7.79 -1.57
C ALA A 386 29.56 -7.41 -1.57
N THR A 387 30.39 -8.22 -2.21
CA THR A 387 31.76 -7.81 -2.51
C THR A 387 31.78 -6.69 -3.56
N ALA A 388 32.81 -5.85 -3.55
CA ALA A 388 32.95 -4.79 -4.55
C ALA A 388 32.87 -5.26 -6.02
N PRO A 389 33.50 -6.40 -6.41
CA PRO A 389 33.34 -6.94 -7.76
C PRO A 389 31.90 -7.41 -8.07
N GLU A 390 31.23 -8.07 -7.13
CA GLU A 390 29.84 -8.51 -7.30
C GLU A 390 28.91 -7.31 -7.48
N TRP A 391 29.01 -6.31 -6.60
CA TRP A 391 28.24 -5.07 -6.66
C TRP A 391 28.40 -4.36 -8.02
N THR A 392 29.65 -4.17 -8.44
CA THR A 392 29.97 -3.55 -9.72
C THR A 392 29.42 -4.35 -10.90
N SER A 393 29.51 -5.69 -10.85
CA SER A 393 28.95 -6.56 -11.88
C SER A 393 27.43 -6.42 -11.99
N ILE A 394 26.74 -6.32 -10.86
CA ILE A 394 25.28 -6.10 -10.84
C ILE A 394 24.94 -4.73 -11.42
N LEU A 395 25.60 -3.66 -10.97
CA LEU A 395 25.39 -2.31 -11.51
C LEU A 395 25.64 -2.28 -13.03
N GLN A 396 26.73 -2.90 -13.50
CA GLN A 396 27.04 -3.00 -14.93
C GLN A 396 25.94 -3.71 -15.70
N ALA A 397 25.39 -4.81 -15.17
CA ALA A 397 24.26 -5.51 -15.79
C ALA A 397 23.00 -4.61 -15.89
N LEU A 398 22.74 -3.79 -14.88
CA LEU A 398 21.62 -2.85 -14.86
C LEU A 398 21.79 -1.64 -15.80
N THR A 399 23.02 -1.32 -16.25
CA THR A 399 23.25 -0.22 -17.20
C THR A 399 22.85 -0.54 -18.64
N SER A 400 22.66 -1.83 -18.95
CA SER A 400 22.30 -2.32 -20.29
C SER A 400 20.89 -2.90 -20.27
N PRO A 401 20.11 -2.76 -21.35
CA PRO A 401 18.83 -3.45 -21.48
C PRO A 401 19.05 -4.97 -21.46
N GLY A 402 18.40 -5.67 -20.54
CA GLY A 402 18.47 -7.14 -20.36
C GLY A 402 17.51 -7.65 -19.27
N GLU A 403 17.40 -8.96 -19.08
CA GLU A 403 16.43 -9.57 -18.14
C GLU A 403 16.57 -9.03 -16.70
N ILE A 404 17.80 -8.86 -16.20
CA ILE A 404 18.07 -8.30 -14.86
C ILE A 404 17.62 -6.83 -14.73
N SER A 405 17.69 -6.05 -15.82
CA SER A 405 17.28 -4.64 -15.85
C SER A 405 15.77 -4.44 -15.73
N ALA A 406 14.98 -5.50 -15.90
CA ALA A 406 13.54 -5.48 -15.73
C ALA A 406 13.10 -5.83 -14.30
N GLU A 407 13.99 -6.29 -13.43
CA GLU A 407 13.61 -6.90 -12.14
C GLU A 407 14.08 -6.15 -10.90
N LEU A 408 15.06 -5.25 -11.01
CA LEU A 408 15.68 -4.55 -9.87
C LEU A 408 15.74 -3.03 -10.05
N CYS A 409 15.78 -2.31 -8.93
CA CYS A 409 16.22 -0.90 -8.86
C CYS A 409 17.25 -0.71 -7.73
N VAL A 410 18.03 0.37 -7.82
CA VAL A 410 19.03 0.72 -6.79
C VAL A 410 18.51 1.91 -5.99
N GLU A 411 18.60 1.83 -4.67
CA GLU A 411 18.24 2.94 -3.78
C GLU A 411 19.42 3.31 -2.89
N LEU A 412 19.62 4.61 -2.66
CA LEU A 412 20.51 5.11 -1.62
C LEU A 412 19.91 4.76 -0.25
N PHE A 413 20.76 4.33 0.67
CA PHE A 413 20.39 3.83 1.98
C PHE A 413 21.36 4.39 3.02
N ASP A 414 20.92 5.45 3.70
CA ASP A 414 21.62 6.03 4.85
C ASP A 414 20.59 6.05 6.01
N ILE A 415 20.63 5.02 6.87
CA ILE A 415 19.57 4.81 7.89
C ILE A 415 20.08 5.12 9.29
N LEU A 416 19.25 5.85 10.03
CA LEU A 416 19.24 5.85 11.49
C LEU A 416 18.05 5.04 12.06
N TRP A 417 16.84 5.11 11.47
CA TRP A 417 15.66 4.36 11.95
C TRP A 417 14.66 3.93 10.84
N TRP A 418 13.96 2.81 11.05
CA TRP A 418 12.81 2.38 10.23
C TRP A 418 11.50 2.88 10.84
N VAL A 419 10.72 3.66 10.10
CA VAL A 419 9.38 4.12 10.54
C VAL A 419 8.35 3.91 9.44
N ARG A 420 7.33 3.10 9.73
CA ARG A 420 6.24 2.82 8.80
C ARG A 420 5.23 3.98 8.86
N ILE A 421 4.66 4.38 7.71
CA ILE A 421 3.31 4.96 7.46
C ILE A 421 3.28 6.27 6.66
N MET A 422 2.49 6.27 5.57
CA MET A 422 1.31 7.12 5.38
C MET A 422 0.38 6.54 4.30
N LEU A 423 -0.92 6.83 4.37
CA LEU A 423 -1.98 6.18 3.59
C LEU A 423 -2.50 7.11 2.48
N GLN A 424 -2.86 6.55 1.32
CA GLN A 424 -3.81 7.15 0.40
C GLN A 424 -5.00 6.22 0.18
N MET A 425 -6.19 6.77 0.37
CA MET A 425 -7.44 6.15 -0.04
C MET A 425 -8.15 7.12 -0.98
N GLY A 426 -8.26 6.75 -2.25
CA GLY A 426 -8.76 7.62 -3.30
C GLY A 426 -10.28 7.53 -3.45
N ASN A 427 -10.98 8.56 -3.00
CA ASN A 427 -12.15 9.17 -3.65
C ASN A 427 -12.61 10.44 -2.91
N TYR A 428 -11.79 11.50 -2.92
CA TYR A 428 -12.25 12.84 -2.51
C TYR A 428 -12.52 13.70 -3.73
N SER A 429 -13.80 13.81 -4.12
CA SER A 429 -14.27 14.87 -5.01
C SER A 429 -14.33 16.18 -4.21
N VAL A 430 -13.45 17.13 -4.53
CA VAL A 430 -13.47 18.46 -3.92
C VAL A 430 -14.69 19.24 -4.44
N SER A 431 -15.75 19.28 -3.65
CA SER A 431 -16.81 20.28 -3.77
C SER A 431 -17.34 20.68 -2.39
N GLY A 432 -16.49 21.37 -1.62
CA GLY A 432 -16.86 21.98 -0.34
C GLY A 432 -15.68 22.73 0.28
N PRO A 433 -15.86 23.93 0.86
CA PRO A 433 -14.79 24.63 1.55
C PRO A 433 -14.61 24.03 2.94
N GLY A 434 -13.58 23.21 3.10
CA GLY A 434 -13.06 22.75 4.38
C GLY A 434 -13.35 21.28 4.67
N GLU A 435 -12.35 20.41 4.45
CA GLU A 435 -12.25 19.10 5.09
C GLU A 435 -10.79 18.58 4.96
N ARG A 436 -10.34 17.88 6.00
CA ARG A 436 -8.92 17.65 6.33
C ARG A 436 -8.38 16.38 5.66
N ALA A 437 -7.24 16.50 4.99
CA ALA A 437 -6.29 15.40 4.82
C ALA A 437 -5.34 15.41 6.04
N GLU A 438 -5.25 14.30 6.76
CA GLU A 438 -4.37 14.10 7.92
C GLU A 438 -3.25 13.12 7.58
N ALA A 439 -2.06 13.36 8.13
CA ALA A 439 -0.84 12.59 7.91
C ALA A 439 -0.51 11.80 9.18
N GLU A 440 -0.24 10.50 9.06
CA GLU A 440 -0.20 9.55 10.17
C GLU A 440 1.21 9.00 10.45
N LEU A 441 1.48 8.65 11.71
CA LEU A 441 2.74 8.05 12.18
C LEU A 441 2.46 7.04 13.31
N LEU A 442 2.91 5.79 13.19
CA LEU A 442 3.07 4.87 14.33
C LEU A 442 4.56 4.54 14.49
N LEU A 443 5.08 4.83 15.69
CA LEU A 443 6.43 4.45 16.09
C LEU A 443 6.40 3.02 16.62
N TYR A 444 7.18 2.11 16.00
CA TYR A 444 7.41 0.76 16.52
C TYR A 444 8.89 0.59 16.89
N HIS A 445 9.17 0.25 18.15
CA HIS A 445 10.54 -0.04 18.61
C HIS A 445 10.81 -1.55 18.52
N PRO A 446 11.83 -2.02 17.76
CA PRO A 446 12.15 -3.42 17.64
C PRO A 446 13.11 -3.85 18.77
N GLU A 447 12.62 -3.90 20.01
CA GLU A 447 13.30 -4.70 21.04
C GLU A 447 12.25 -5.55 21.77
N GLY A 448 12.26 -6.86 21.51
CA GLY A 448 11.54 -7.79 22.38
C GLY A 448 10.75 -8.94 21.74
N LEU A 449 10.95 -9.31 20.49
CA LEU A 449 10.45 -10.60 19.98
C LEU A 449 11.55 -11.36 19.24
N GLY A 450 12.23 -12.23 19.99
CA GLY A 450 13.10 -13.24 19.41
C GLY A 450 12.31 -14.09 18.43
N PHE A 451 12.82 -14.21 17.21
CA PHE A 451 12.37 -15.19 16.22
C PHE A 451 12.42 -16.59 16.84
N VAL A 452 11.26 -17.18 17.12
CA VAL A 452 11.16 -18.62 17.27
C VAL A 452 10.88 -19.17 15.88
N GLN A 453 11.89 -19.79 15.28
CA GLN A 453 11.74 -20.62 14.09
C GLN A 453 10.78 -21.78 14.39
N SER A 454 9.72 -21.91 13.59
CA SER A 454 9.09 -23.18 13.23
C SER A 454 8.34 -23.06 11.92
#